data_AF-A0A941E7U0-F1
#
_entry.id   AF-A0A941E7U0-F1
#
_cell.length_a   1.000
_cell.length_b   1.000
_cell.length_c   1.000
_cell.angle_alpha   90.00
_cell.angle_beta   90.00
_cell.angle_gamma   90.00
#
_symmetry.space_group_name_H-M   'P 1'
#
loop_
_entity.id
_entity.type
_entity.pdbx_description
1 polymer ?
#
loop_
_entity_poly.entity_id
_entity_poly.type
_entity_poly.pdbx_seq_one_letter_code
_entity_poly.pdbx_strand_id
1 'polypeptide(L)'
;MRTYPGTAATLIRPLTRLLDRPDDRNDALSLLRLIGPEAAPEATAPILQLASNTETPIADRALACLIEWEDPRALQLLAQEIAARPLALQAAFDHTRDPYRAPIRFDQHLLEAIRQRLCDLAVPTGGSPSGLIERLQGHNEPIYLAGILRAWGPGAAGAQAELAKLLPHHPIQAADALAALAHLSPDSLERLREAPGSGTIADRLAIGRALQILTGETTALREAVIVGLGRQRAELAAAAIAAMELPGPDTELGANLDRALRASTAAGRTKPDVEARLHAAHAHWQHTGDTDLVLPAVRSTLDWAAEHDHTQWTAVAAADVAAHLAADAQNLLPDLERLLSHPTTCPAAAHALLRINPQRWGGESRHELAAYLTEAIENGTSFPAQHRAVDVLAHLSTPLPPPIQARLHALAERERRILSAGLETASVRSDDNLRRAIQRLISAPHTRGNSE
;
A
#
# COMPACT_ATOMS: atom_id res chain seq x y z
N MET A 1 -31.95 10.67 0.51
CA MET A 1 -31.27 9.60 1.28
C MET A 1 -32.29 8.55 1.65
N ARG A 2 -32.40 7.45 0.89
CA ARG A 2 -33.21 6.29 1.26
C ARG A 2 -32.23 5.16 1.60
N THR A 3 -32.09 4.85 2.88
CA THR A 3 -31.46 3.63 3.37
C THR A 3 -32.41 2.48 3.04
N TYR A 4 -31.96 1.51 2.23
CA TYR A 4 -32.68 0.25 2.04
C TYR A 4 -32.24 -0.74 3.12
N PRO A 5 -33.13 -1.15 4.05
CA PRO A 5 -32.82 -2.10 5.11
C PRO A 5 -33.00 -3.53 4.59
N GLY A 6 -32.09 -3.99 3.72
CA GLY A 6 -32.17 -5.33 3.13
C GLY A 6 -31.44 -6.37 3.98
N THR A 7 -32.17 -7.27 4.65
CA THR A 7 -31.72 -8.55 5.27
C THR A 7 -30.63 -8.52 6.36
N ALA A 8 -29.64 -7.63 6.32
CA ALA A 8 -28.63 -7.51 7.36
C ALA A 8 -29.23 -7.00 8.67
N ALA A 9 -30.11 -5.99 8.60
CA ALA A 9 -30.78 -5.40 9.77
C ALA A 9 -31.59 -6.43 10.60
N THR A 10 -32.14 -7.46 9.96
CA THR A 10 -32.87 -8.53 10.67
C THR A 10 -31.96 -9.50 11.41
N LEU A 11 -30.67 -9.58 11.04
CA LEU A 11 -29.69 -10.48 11.65
C LEU A 11 -28.95 -9.84 12.84
N ILE A 12 -28.94 -8.51 12.94
CA ILE A 12 -28.17 -7.78 13.97
C ILE A 12 -28.60 -8.20 15.37
N ARG A 13 -29.89 -8.12 15.68
CA ARG A 13 -30.40 -8.47 17.00
C ARG A 13 -30.17 -9.95 17.37
N PRO A 14 -30.37 -10.93 16.47
CA PRO A 14 -29.92 -12.31 16.67
C PRO A 14 -28.40 -12.41 16.94
N LEU A 15 -27.55 -11.79 16.11
CA LEU A 15 -26.09 -11.84 16.26
C LEU A 15 -25.63 -11.25 17.59
N THR A 16 -26.20 -10.12 18.01
CA THR A 16 -25.90 -9.50 19.31
C THR A 16 -26.24 -10.44 20.46
N ARG A 17 -27.33 -11.22 20.39
CA ARG A 17 -27.66 -12.23 21.41
C ARG A 17 -26.70 -13.43 21.40
N LEU A 18 -26.16 -13.78 20.24
CA LEU A 18 -25.16 -14.85 20.14
C LEU A 18 -23.84 -14.46 20.83
N LEU A 19 -23.58 -13.16 21.04
CA LEU A 19 -22.46 -12.71 21.87
C LEU A 19 -22.57 -13.17 23.34
N ASP A 20 -23.75 -13.58 23.82
CA ASP A 20 -23.88 -14.14 25.16
C ASP A 20 -23.56 -15.64 25.20
N ARG A 21 -23.45 -16.31 24.05
CA ARG A 21 -23.29 -17.78 23.94
C ARG A 21 -21.84 -18.15 23.64
N PRO A 22 -21.11 -18.81 24.57
CA PRO A 22 -19.67 -19.07 24.41
C PRO A 22 -19.27 -19.71 23.08
N ASP A 23 -20.07 -20.66 22.59
CA ASP A 23 -19.78 -21.43 21.38
C ASP A 23 -20.00 -20.60 20.10
N ASP A 24 -20.93 -19.64 20.12
CA ASP A 24 -21.34 -18.86 18.94
C ASP A 24 -20.65 -17.47 18.87
N ARG A 25 -20.04 -17.01 19.97
CA ARG A 25 -19.44 -15.67 20.13
C ARG A 25 -18.46 -15.30 19.02
N ASN A 26 -17.62 -16.25 18.59
CA ASN A 26 -16.59 -16.02 17.59
C ASN A 26 -17.18 -15.70 16.20
N ASP A 27 -18.19 -16.47 15.80
CA ASP A 27 -18.86 -16.31 14.52
C ASP A 27 -19.72 -15.05 14.54
N ALA A 28 -20.40 -14.79 15.66
CA ALA A 28 -21.15 -13.56 15.89
C ALA A 28 -20.26 -12.31 15.77
N LEU A 29 -19.07 -12.31 16.40
CA LEU A 29 -18.11 -11.21 16.27
C LEU A 29 -17.61 -11.03 14.83
N SER A 30 -17.32 -12.12 14.13
CA SER A 30 -16.87 -12.07 12.73
C SER A 30 -17.92 -11.45 11.81
N LEU A 31 -19.20 -11.82 12.01
CA LEU A 31 -20.31 -11.28 11.24
C LEU A 31 -20.63 -9.83 11.61
N LEU A 32 -20.59 -9.48 12.90
CA LEU A 32 -20.77 -8.10 13.34
C LEU A 32 -19.66 -7.19 12.79
N ARG A 33 -18.40 -7.65 12.80
CA ARG A 33 -17.26 -6.96 12.20
C ARG A 33 -17.50 -6.62 10.72
N LEU A 34 -18.16 -7.51 9.96
CA LEU A 34 -18.55 -7.28 8.56
C LEU A 34 -19.69 -6.27 8.42
N ILE A 35 -20.65 -6.27 9.34
CA ILE A 35 -21.83 -5.37 9.32
C ILE A 35 -21.45 -3.92 9.68
N GLY A 36 -20.54 -3.75 10.65
CA GLY A 36 -20.06 -2.44 11.08
C GLY A 36 -20.97 -1.72 12.10
N PRO A 37 -20.44 -0.66 12.74
CA PRO A 37 -21.10 0.00 13.87
C PRO A 37 -22.31 0.86 13.48
N GLU A 38 -22.35 1.40 12.26
CA GLU A 38 -23.47 2.21 11.78
C GLU A 38 -24.74 1.39 11.60
N ALA A 39 -24.59 0.16 11.12
CA ALA A 39 -25.70 -0.75 10.93
C ALA A 39 -26.09 -1.45 12.24
N ALA A 40 -25.11 -1.77 13.12
CA ALA A 40 -25.30 -2.52 14.36
C ALA A 40 -24.93 -1.75 15.65
N PRO A 41 -25.47 -0.54 15.90
CA PRO A 41 -25.07 0.26 17.05
C PRO A 41 -25.36 -0.41 18.40
N GLU A 42 -26.39 -1.28 18.48
CA GLU A 42 -26.73 -2.02 19.70
C GLU A 42 -25.71 -3.09 20.09
N ALA A 43 -24.86 -3.54 19.16
CA ALA A 43 -23.84 -4.55 19.43
C ALA A 43 -22.59 -3.97 20.12
N THR A 44 -22.38 -2.65 20.05
CA THR A 44 -21.17 -1.99 20.58
C THR A 44 -20.98 -2.24 22.08
N ALA A 45 -22.04 -2.13 22.89
CA ALA A 45 -21.94 -2.30 24.34
C ALA A 45 -21.58 -3.75 24.74
N PRO A 46 -22.23 -4.80 24.20
CA PRO A 46 -21.80 -6.19 24.40
C PRO A 46 -20.36 -6.47 23.97
N ILE A 47 -19.93 -5.95 22.81
CA ILE A 47 -18.55 -6.15 22.32
C ILE A 47 -17.55 -5.46 23.26
N LEU A 48 -17.86 -4.26 23.75
CA LEU A 48 -17.04 -3.57 24.75
C LEU A 48 -16.90 -4.39 26.03
N GLN A 49 -17.98 -4.96 26.53
CA GLN A 49 -17.95 -5.81 27.72
C GLN A 49 -17.05 -7.04 27.53
N LEU A 50 -17.10 -7.66 26.35
CA LEU A 50 -16.19 -8.77 26.01
C LEU A 50 -14.73 -8.29 25.93
N ALA A 51 -14.47 -7.14 25.30
CA ALA A 51 -13.13 -6.60 25.13
C ALA A 51 -12.46 -6.25 26.48
N SER A 52 -13.24 -5.73 27.43
CA SER A 52 -12.78 -5.40 28.79
C SER A 52 -12.52 -6.61 29.68
N ASN A 53 -13.00 -7.81 29.33
CA ASN A 53 -12.77 -9.02 30.13
C ASN A 53 -11.47 -9.71 29.73
N THR A 54 -10.37 -9.30 30.35
CA THR A 54 -9.01 -9.69 29.96
C THR A 54 -8.65 -11.15 30.19
N GLU A 55 -9.43 -11.86 31.00
CA GLU A 55 -9.23 -13.28 31.31
C GLU A 55 -9.68 -14.21 30.18
N THR A 56 -10.27 -13.67 29.10
CA THR A 56 -10.90 -14.47 28.05
C THR A 56 -10.19 -14.33 26.70
N PRO A 57 -9.92 -15.43 25.97
CA PRO A 57 -9.31 -15.36 24.63
C PRO A 57 -10.15 -14.58 23.60
N ILE A 58 -11.46 -14.45 23.84
CA ILE A 58 -12.38 -13.69 22.98
C ILE A 58 -12.16 -12.18 23.08
N ALA A 59 -11.57 -11.71 24.17
CA ALA A 59 -11.42 -10.29 24.45
C ALA A 59 -10.51 -9.59 23.43
N ASP A 60 -9.45 -10.25 22.94
CA ASP A 60 -8.59 -9.73 21.88
C ASP A 60 -9.35 -9.55 20.56
N ARG A 61 -10.19 -10.54 20.19
CA ARG A 61 -11.05 -10.46 18.99
C ARG A 61 -12.12 -9.38 19.10
N ALA A 62 -12.74 -9.27 20.27
CA ALA A 62 -13.72 -8.23 20.55
C ALA A 62 -13.08 -6.83 20.46
N LEU A 63 -11.87 -6.67 21.02
CA LEU A 63 -11.12 -5.43 20.94
C LEU A 63 -10.70 -5.10 19.50
N ALA A 64 -10.24 -6.08 18.71
CA ALA A 64 -9.95 -5.90 17.29
C ALA A 64 -11.19 -5.42 16.51
N CYS A 65 -12.37 -5.97 16.81
CA CYS A 65 -13.64 -5.52 16.24
C CYS A 65 -13.92 -4.04 16.57
N LEU A 66 -13.70 -3.61 17.82
CA LEU A 66 -13.91 -2.22 18.23
C LEU A 66 -12.92 -1.24 17.58
N ILE A 67 -11.66 -1.65 17.39
CA ILE A 67 -10.66 -0.85 16.66
C ILE A 67 -11.12 -0.65 15.22
N GLU A 68 -11.60 -1.70 14.56
CA GLU A 68 -12.13 -1.58 13.20
C GLU A 68 -13.41 -0.76 13.11
N TRP A 69 -14.20 -0.73 14.16
CA TRP A 69 -15.38 0.12 14.29
C TRP A 69 -15.04 1.55 14.72
N GLU A 70 -13.76 1.85 14.93
CA GLU A 70 -13.27 3.16 15.37
C GLU A 70 -13.87 3.61 16.71
N ASP A 71 -14.20 2.66 17.60
CA ASP A 71 -14.72 2.99 18.92
C ASP A 71 -13.65 3.77 19.71
N PRO A 72 -13.98 4.95 20.26
CA PRO A 72 -13.00 5.82 20.91
C PRO A 72 -12.36 5.22 22.15
N ARG A 73 -12.93 4.16 22.74
CA ARG A 73 -12.39 3.49 23.94
C ARG A 73 -11.40 2.38 23.61
N ALA A 74 -11.35 1.93 22.35
CA ALA A 74 -10.58 0.76 21.96
C ALA A 74 -9.07 0.94 22.16
N LEU A 75 -8.52 2.12 21.82
CA LEU A 75 -7.08 2.37 21.97
C LEU A 75 -6.63 2.34 23.43
N GLN A 76 -7.46 2.85 24.35
CA GLN A 76 -7.19 2.80 25.78
C GLN A 76 -7.21 1.35 26.30
N LEU A 77 -8.14 0.52 25.85
CA LEU A 77 -8.17 -0.91 26.20
C LEU A 77 -6.97 -1.67 25.62
N LEU A 78 -6.53 -1.33 24.41
CA LEU A 78 -5.32 -1.91 23.81
C LEU A 78 -4.07 -1.53 24.62
N ALA A 79 -3.98 -0.28 25.08
CA ALA A 79 -2.85 0.20 25.86
C ALA A 79 -2.66 -0.56 27.19
N GLN A 80 -3.74 -1.06 27.80
CA GLN A 80 -3.67 -1.75 29.09
C GLN A 80 -2.91 -3.09 29.01
N GLU A 81 -3.00 -3.79 27.88
CA GLU A 81 -2.47 -5.15 27.75
C GLU A 81 -1.93 -5.46 26.34
N ILE A 82 -1.16 -4.54 25.75
CA ILE A 82 -0.73 -4.64 24.35
C ILE A 82 -0.09 -6.00 23.98
N ALA A 83 0.71 -6.58 24.90
CA ALA A 83 1.38 -7.86 24.71
C ALA A 83 0.43 -9.06 24.68
N ALA A 84 -0.73 -8.96 25.34
CA ALA A 84 -1.74 -10.01 25.37
C ALA A 84 -2.80 -9.85 24.25
N ARG A 85 -2.68 -8.82 23.41
CA ARG A 85 -3.69 -8.42 22.42
C ARG A 85 -3.14 -8.35 20.98
N PRO A 86 -2.56 -9.45 20.45
CA PRO A 86 -1.93 -9.44 19.13
C PRO A 86 -2.93 -9.17 17.99
N LEU A 87 -4.18 -9.62 18.06
CA LEU A 87 -5.18 -9.38 17.01
C LEU A 87 -5.66 -7.93 17.02
N ALA A 88 -5.87 -7.34 18.20
CA ALA A 88 -6.21 -5.93 18.32
C ALA A 88 -5.04 -5.03 17.88
N LEU A 89 -3.80 -5.38 18.23
CA LEU A 89 -2.62 -4.67 17.76
C LEU A 89 -2.50 -4.75 16.22
N GLN A 90 -2.71 -5.93 15.64
CA GLN A 90 -2.76 -6.10 14.19
C GLN A 90 -3.87 -5.24 13.56
N ALA A 91 -5.08 -5.23 14.13
CA ALA A 91 -6.18 -4.42 13.62
C ALA A 91 -5.86 -2.91 13.66
N ALA A 92 -5.18 -2.43 14.71
CA ALA A 92 -4.72 -1.05 14.79
C ALA A 92 -3.67 -0.72 13.72
N PHE A 93 -2.74 -1.64 13.45
CA PHE A 93 -1.78 -1.49 12.36
C PHE A 93 -2.44 -1.56 10.98
N ASP A 94 -3.36 -2.50 10.74
CA ASP A 94 -4.06 -2.61 9.47
C ASP A 94 -4.91 -1.35 9.20
N HIS A 95 -5.46 -0.72 10.24
CA HIS A 95 -6.11 0.59 10.14
C HIS A 95 -5.15 1.66 9.58
N THR A 96 -3.87 1.67 9.95
CA THR A 96 -2.90 2.65 9.43
C THR A 96 -2.54 2.43 7.97
N ARG A 97 -2.81 1.25 7.43
CA ARG A 97 -2.53 0.88 6.04
C ARG A 97 -3.69 1.07 5.09
N ASP A 98 -4.90 1.31 5.62
CA ASP A 98 -6.10 1.53 4.81
C ASP A 98 -6.17 3.00 4.38
N PRO A 99 -5.86 3.34 3.11
CA PRO A 99 -5.85 4.74 2.66
C PRO A 99 -7.25 5.35 2.61
N TYR A 100 -8.30 4.55 2.82
CA TYR A 100 -9.68 5.00 2.78
C TYR A 100 -10.30 5.21 4.16
N ARG A 101 -9.55 4.94 5.24
CA ARG A 101 -9.96 5.22 6.62
C ARG A 101 -9.44 6.57 7.10
N ALA A 102 -10.14 7.14 8.09
CA ALA A 102 -9.57 8.24 8.85
C ALA A 102 -8.28 7.75 9.53
N PRO A 103 -7.22 8.55 9.62
CA PRO A 103 -6.00 8.15 10.34
C PRO A 103 -6.32 7.71 11.76
N ILE A 104 -5.60 6.68 12.25
CA ILE A 104 -5.70 6.27 13.65
C ILE A 104 -5.42 7.47 14.55
N ARG A 105 -6.30 7.72 15.51
CA ARG A 105 -6.16 8.86 16.42
C ARG A 105 -4.92 8.66 17.30
N PHE A 106 -4.20 9.74 17.54
CA PHE A 106 -3.13 9.74 18.53
C PHE A 106 -3.71 9.48 19.93
N ASP A 107 -3.10 8.56 20.66
CA ASP A 107 -3.46 8.23 22.03
C ASP A 107 -2.19 8.13 22.90
N GLN A 108 -2.12 8.96 23.94
CA GLN A 108 -0.96 9.06 24.81
C GLN A 108 -0.73 7.80 25.66
N HIS A 109 -1.79 7.10 26.07
CA HIS A 109 -1.67 5.88 26.87
C HIS A 109 -1.13 4.73 26.00
N LEU A 110 -1.63 4.63 24.76
CA LEU A 110 -1.12 3.64 23.81
C LEU A 110 0.32 3.94 23.41
N LEU A 111 0.70 5.22 23.24
CA LEU A 111 2.11 5.59 23.02
C LEU A 111 3.00 5.08 24.16
N GLU A 112 2.63 5.30 25.42
CA GLU A 112 3.43 4.84 26.56
C GLU A 112 3.52 3.31 26.62
N ALA A 113 2.41 2.61 26.36
CA ALA A 113 2.40 1.15 26.29
C ALA A 113 3.31 0.62 25.17
N ILE A 114 3.29 1.26 23.99
CA ILE A 114 4.19 0.92 22.87
C ILE A 114 5.64 1.16 23.27
N ARG A 115 5.97 2.30 23.89
CA ARG A 115 7.35 2.60 24.34
C ARG A 115 7.88 1.56 25.31
N GLN A 116 7.07 1.18 26.31
CA GLN A 116 7.44 0.12 27.23
C GLN A 116 7.67 -1.21 26.49
N ARG A 117 6.77 -1.57 25.57
CA ARG A 117 6.89 -2.81 24.80
C ARG A 117 8.12 -2.83 23.89
N LEU A 118 8.48 -1.70 23.27
CA LEU A 118 9.69 -1.56 22.47
C LEU A 118 10.96 -1.72 23.33
N CYS A 119 10.97 -1.22 24.56
CA CYS A 119 12.07 -1.47 25.49
C CYS A 119 12.24 -2.97 25.77
N ASP A 120 11.14 -3.69 25.98
CA ASP A 120 11.18 -5.14 26.25
C ASP A 120 11.71 -5.92 25.03
N LEU A 121 11.30 -5.52 23.81
CA LEU A 121 11.75 -6.12 22.55
C LEU A 121 13.21 -5.82 22.21
N ALA A 122 13.75 -4.69 22.68
CA ALA A 122 15.15 -4.33 22.47
C ALA A 122 16.13 -5.18 23.32
N VAL A 123 15.63 -5.98 24.26
CA VAL A 123 16.44 -6.91 25.06
C VAL A 123 16.31 -8.31 24.46
N PRO A 124 17.41 -8.95 23.99
CA PRO A 124 17.36 -10.32 23.51
C PRO A 124 16.89 -11.27 24.62
N THR A 125 15.67 -11.78 24.51
CA THR A 125 15.20 -12.85 25.39
C THR A 125 15.69 -14.19 24.83
N GLY A 126 16.51 -14.91 25.59
CA GLY A 126 17.10 -16.20 25.18
C GLY A 126 16.09 -17.36 25.06
N GLY A 127 14.79 -17.07 25.11
CA GLY A 127 13.71 -18.04 24.95
C GLY A 127 13.21 -18.05 23.51
N SER A 128 13.39 -19.17 22.80
CA SER A 128 12.75 -19.34 21.50
C SER A 128 11.26 -19.67 21.72
N PRO A 129 10.31 -18.98 21.07
CA PRO A 129 8.89 -19.30 21.20
C PRO A 129 8.63 -20.72 20.73
N SER A 130 7.76 -21.44 21.45
CA SER A 130 7.60 -22.89 21.28
C SER A 130 6.72 -23.26 20.06
N GLY A 131 5.82 -22.36 19.65
CA GLY A 131 4.89 -22.57 18.53
C GLY A 131 5.21 -21.76 17.25
N LEU A 132 4.75 -22.24 16.08
CA LEU A 132 4.83 -21.49 14.81
C LEU A 132 4.04 -20.18 14.88
N ILE A 133 2.82 -20.21 15.45
CA ILE A 133 1.95 -19.03 15.56
C ILE A 133 2.58 -17.98 16.48
N GLU A 134 3.10 -18.39 17.64
CA GLU A 134 3.80 -17.50 18.57
C GLU A 134 5.05 -16.87 17.93
N ARG A 135 5.82 -17.65 17.16
CA ARG A 135 6.96 -17.11 16.40
C ARG A 135 6.54 -16.09 15.35
N LEU A 136 5.45 -16.35 14.62
CA LEU A 136 4.93 -15.41 13.62
C LEU A 136 4.39 -14.13 14.29
N GLN A 137 3.68 -14.25 15.41
CA GLN A 137 3.18 -13.11 16.18
C GLN A 137 4.33 -12.27 16.74
N GLY A 138 5.32 -12.90 17.36
CA GLY A 138 6.51 -12.21 17.88
C GLY A 138 7.34 -11.56 16.77
N HIS A 139 7.40 -12.16 15.58
CA HIS A 139 8.06 -11.55 14.42
C HIS A 139 7.31 -10.32 13.88
N ASN A 140 5.97 -10.35 13.91
CA ASN A 140 5.15 -9.28 13.37
C ASN A 140 4.93 -8.12 14.36
N GLU A 141 5.04 -8.36 15.67
CA GLU A 141 4.79 -7.34 16.69
C GLU A 141 5.63 -6.06 16.49
N PRO A 142 6.96 -6.12 16.27
CA PRO A 142 7.75 -4.92 15.94
C PRO A 142 7.24 -4.16 14.71
N ILE A 143 6.73 -4.89 13.70
CA ILE A 143 6.16 -4.29 12.48
C ILE A 143 4.90 -3.50 12.83
N TYR A 144 4.03 -4.06 13.66
CA TYR A 144 2.78 -3.41 14.06
C TYR A 144 3.04 -2.18 14.92
N LEU A 145 3.90 -2.30 15.93
CA LEU A 145 4.26 -1.20 16.83
C LEU A 145 4.89 -0.02 16.06
N ALA A 146 5.93 -0.29 15.26
CA ALA A 146 6.59 0.72 14.46
C ALA A 146 5.66 1.34 13.41
N GLY A 147 4.77 0.54 12.81
CA GLY A 147 3.78 1.01 11.85
C GLY A 147 2.75 1.98 12.44
N ILE A 148 2.32 1.75 13.68
CA ILE A 148 1.44 2.69 14.40
C ILE A 148 2.17 3.99 14.70
N LEU A 149 3.40 3.93 15.24
CA LEU A 149 4.21 5.13 15.51
C LEU A 149 4.48 5.93 14.25
N ARG A 150 4.81 5.26 13.14
CA ARG A 150 4.98 5.88 11.82
C ARG A 150 3.72 6.63 11.38
N ALA A 151 2.54 6.06 11.58
CA ALA A 151 1.28 6.67 11.20
C ALA A 151 0.93 7.92 12.03
N TRP A 152 1.35 7.98 13.29
CA TRP A 152 1.23 9.19 14.12
C TRP A 152 2.27 10.26 13.78
N GLY A 153 3.36 9.89 13.10
CA GLY A 153 4.41 10.81 12.66
C GLY A 153 4.98 11.63 13.81
N PRO A 154 5.01 12.98 13.73
CA PRO A 154 5.53 13.84 14.80
C PRO A 154 4.86 13.64 16.18
N GLY A 155 3.61 13.17 16.23
CA GLY A 155 2.92 12.87 17.49
C GLY A 155 3.62 11.76 18.30
N ALA A 156 4.35 10.87 17.64
CA ALA A 156 5.08 9.76 18.26
C ALA A 156 6.52 10.12 18.69
N ALA A 157 6.93 11.40 18.65
CA ALA A 157 8.30 11.83 18.95
C ALA A 157 8.84 11.32 20.31
N GLY A 158 7.97 11.09 21.29
CA GLY A 158 8.33 10.53 22.59
C GLY A 158 8.93 9.12 22.54
N ALA A 159 8.74 8.36 21.45
CA ALA A 159 9.24 6.99 21.29
C ALA A 159 10.61 6.87 20.58
N GLN A 160 11.25 8.00 20.24
CA GLN A 160 12.49 8.01 19.45
C GLN A 160 13.63 7.20 20.09
N ALA A 161 13.77 7.25 21.42
CA ALA A 161 14.88 6.59 22.11
C ALA A 161 14.71 5.07 22.09
N GLU A 162 13.47 4.60 22.22
CA GLU A 162 13.11 3.19 22.16
C GLU A 162 13.25 2.64 20.74
N LEU A 163 12.83 3.41 19.72
CA LEU A 163 13.05 3.06 18.32
C LEU A 163 14.55 3.00 17.97
N ALA A 164 15.36 3.96 18.45
CA ALA A 164 16.80 3.94 18.23
C ALA A 164 17.49 2.74 18.91
N LYS A 165 16.96 2.24 20.03
CA LYS A 165 17.42 0.98 20.66
C LYS A 165 17.00 -0.26 19.88
N LEU A 166 15.90 -0.19 19.12
CA LEU A 166 15.37 -1.30 18.33
C LEU A 166 16.16 -1.54 17.02
N LEU A 167 16.88 -0.52 16.53
CA LEU A 167 17.64 -0.56 15.26
C LEU A 167 18.52 -1.82 15.07
N PRO A 168 19.28 -2.32 16.06
CA PRO A 168 20.13 -3.49 15.88
C PRO A 168 19.37 -4.81 15.61
N HIS A 169 18.08 -4.86 15.94
CA HIS A 169 17.26 -6.07 15.86
C HIS A 169 16.18 -5.98 14.79
N HIS A 170 15.61 -4.79 14.58
CA HIS A 170 14.55 -4.52 13.61
C HIS A 170 14.85 -3.24 12.83
N PRO A 171 15.94 -3.21 12.03
CA PRO A 171 16.44 -1.99 11.39
C PRO A 171 15.42 -1.37 10.45
N ILE A 172 14.72 -2.16 9.64
CA ILE A 172 13.72 -1.67 8.68
C ILE A 172 12.59 -0.95 9.42
N GLN A 173 11.98 -1.63 10.39
CA GLN A 173 10.83 -1.11 11.14
C GLN A 173 11.22 0.15 11.94
N ALA A 174 12.37 0.12 12.62
CA ALA A 174 12.85 1.23 13.40
C ALA A 174 13.20 2.45 12.53
N ALA A 175 13.93 2.26 11.43
CA ALA A 175 14.32 3.34 10.52
C ALA A 175 13.10 4.02 9.88
N ASP A 176 12.15 3.23 9.37
CA ASP A 176 10.91 3.75 8.77
C ASP A 176 10.09 4.59 9.77
N ALA A 177 10.01 4.15 11.03
CA ALA A 177 9.29 4.88 12.07
C ALA A 177 10.03 6.16 12.50
N LEU A 178 11.35 6.09 12.67
CA LEU A 178 12.20 7.25 13.00
C LEU A 178 12.11 8.34 11.93
N ALA A 179 12.12 7.96 10.65
CA ALA A 179 11.99 8.88 9.53
C ALA A 179 10.67 9.70 9.56
N ALA A 180 9.60 9.11 10.10
CA ALA A 180 8.29 9.75 10.16
C ALA A 180 8.12 10.74 11.34
N LEU A 181 9.01 10.73 12.33
CA LEU A 181 8.93 11.62 13.50
C LEU A 181 9.28 13.08 13.19
N ALA A 182 9.74 13.38 11.98
CA ALA A 182 10.23 14.67 11.46
C ALA A 182 11.50 15.23 12.13
N HIS A 183 11.69 15.02 13.43
CA HIS A 183 12.89 15.46 14.16
C HIS A 183 13.34 14.39 15.16
N LEU A 184 14.66 14.17 15.22
CA LEU A 184 15.30 13.27 16.20
C LEU A 184 16.20 14.04 17.15
N SER A 185 16.37 13.52 18.37
CA SER A 185 17.43 13.94 19.27
C SER A 185 18.81 13.62 18.68
N PRO A 186 19.87 14.37 19.05
CA PRO A 186 21.23 14.08 18.60
C PRO A 186 21.64 12.62 18.82
N ASP A 187 21.36 12.07 20.00
CA ASP A 187 21.69 10.68 20.36
C ASP A 187 20.97 9.65 19.47
N SER A 188 19.69 9.88 19.15
CA SER A 188 18.92 8.96 18.30
C SER A 188 19.41 9.02 16.85
N LEU A 189 19.78 10.22 16.39
CA LEU A 189 20.35 10.42 15.07
C LEU A 189 21.74 9.80 14.95
N GLU A 190 22.58 9.91 15.98
CA GLU A 190 23.90 9.27 16.03
C GLU A 190 23.76 7.73 15.94
N ARG A 191 22.86 7.13 16.73
CA ARG A 191 22.55 5.70 16.63
C ARG A 191 22.09 5.28 15.24
N LEU A 192 21.26 6.10 14.58
CA LEU A 192 20.81 5.85 13.21
C LEU A 192 21.97 5.94 12.21
N ARG A 193 22.93 6.84 12.41
CA ARG A 193 24.15 6.95 11.57
C ARG A 193 25.13 5.81 11.77
N GLU A 194 25.18 5.19 12.94
CA GLU A 194 26.06 4.05 13.25
C GLU A 194 25.50 2.71 12.76
N ALA A 195 24.17 2.60 12.61
CA ALA A 195 23.48 1.39 12.19
C ALA A 195 23.75 0.86 10.74
N PRO A 196 24.08 1.66 9.70
CA PRO A 196 24.21 1.17 8.32
C PRO A 196 25.33 0.13 8.12
N GLY A 197 26.28 0.02 9.05
CA GLY A 197 27.45 -0.85 8.92
C GLY A 197 27.15 -2.35 8.97
N SER A 198 26.06 -2.77 9.63
CA SER A 198 25.73 -4.18 9.89
C SER A 198 24.32 -4.51 9.44
N GLY A 199 24.15 -5.46 8.51
CA GLY A 199 22.84 -5.91 8.05
C GLY A 199 22.80 -6.27 6.57
N THR A 200 21.62 -6.74 6.15
CA THR A 200 21.26 -7.02 4.76
C THR A 200 21.19 -5.72 3.93
N ILE A 201 21.10 -5.83 2.60
CA ILE A 201 20.92 -4.65 1.74
C ILE A 201 19.62 -3.92 2.08
N ALA A 202 18.55 -4.65 2.41
CA ALA A 202 17.28 -4.04 2.79
C ALA A 202 17.40 -3.18 4.05
N ASP A 203 18.15 -3.64 5.05
CA ASP A 203 18.41 -2.90 6.29
C ASP A 203 19.16 -1.59 6.00
N ARG A 204 20.21 -1.68 5.19
CA ARG A 204 21.05 -0.53 4.79
C ARG A 204 20.24 0.50 4.02
N LEU A 205 19.39 0.05 3.09
CA LEU A 205 18.51 0.93 2.31
C LEU A 205 17.50 1.65 3.21
N ALA A 206 16.87 0.94 4.16
CA ALA A 206 15.91 1.55 5.09
C ALA A 206 16.58 2.64 5.97
N ILE A 207 17.76 2.35 6.51
CA ILE A 207 18.53 3.32 7.32
C ILE A 207 18.97 4.52 6.45
N GLY A 208 19.50 4.27 5.25
CA GLY A 208 19.92 5.32 4.33
C GLY A 208 18.77 6.26 3.96
N ARG A 209 17.58 5.72 3.68
CA ARG A 209 16.36 6.51 3.43
C ARG A 209 15.96 7.35 4.63
N ALA A 210 15.99 6.77 5.83
CA ALA A 210 15.66 7.50 7.04
C ALA A 210 16.61 8.69 7.26
N LEU A 211 17.92 8.50 7.05
CA LEU A 211 18.90 9.59 7.11
C LEU A 211 18.62 10.65 6.05
N GLN A 212 18.39 10.26 4.79
CA GLN A 212 18.05 11.20 3.72
C GLN A 212 16.81 12.05 4.07
N ILE A 213 15.76 11.43 4.61
CA ILE A 213 14.52 12.13 4.99
C ILE A 213 14.77 13.12 6.13
N LEU A 214 15.55 12.73 7.14
CA LEU A 214 15.75 13.52 8.37
C LEU A 214 16.81 14.60 8.24
N THR A 215 17.85 14.38 7.43
CA THR A 215 19.03 15.27 7.34
C THR A 215 19.30 15.78 5.93
N GLY A 216 18.69 15.19 4.90
CA GLY A 216 19.05 15.43 3.50
C GLY A 216 20.33 14.72 3.06
N GLU A 217 21.04 14.02 3.96
CA GLU A 217 22.28 13.31 3.63
C GLU A 217 21.98 12.06 2.77
N THR A 218 22.59 11.96 1.59
CA THR A 218 22.36 10.84 0.65
C THR A 218 23.45 9.78 0.68
N THR A 219 24.58 10.03 1.36
CA THR A 219 25.78 9.17 1.30
C THR A 219 25.48 7.72 1.69
N ALA A 220 24.83 7.49 2.83
CA ALA A 220 24.52 6.14 3.31
C ALA A 220 23.56 5.39 2.36
N LEU A 221 22.56 6.08 1.83
CA LEU A 221 21.63 5.50 0.85
C LEU A 221 22.36 5.15 -0.45
N ARG A 222 23.19 6.07 -0.95
CA ARG A 222 23.98 5.88 -2.17
C ARG A 222 24.94 4.70 -2.06
N GLU A 223 25.65 4.56 -0.94
CA GLU A 223 26.53 3.41 -0.70
C GLU A 223 25.75 2.09 -0.69
N ALA A 224 24.61 2.05 0.01
CA ALA A 224 23.74 0.87 0.04
C ALA A 224 23.20 0.50 -1.36
N VAL A 225 22.83 1.50 -2.16
CA VAL A 225 22.41 1.34 -3.56
C VAL A 225 23.55 0.73 -4.38
N ILE A 226 24.76 1.32 -4.36
CA ILE A 226 25.90 0.81 -5.14
C ILE A 226 26.21 -0.65 -4.79
N VAL A 227 26.21 -1.01 -3.51
CA VAL A 227 26.43 -2.40 -3.08
C VAL A 227 25.29 -3.31 -3.57
N GLY A 228 24.04 -2.86 -3.47
CA GLY A 228 22.86 -3.62 -3.90
C GLY A 228 22.77 -3.81 -5.41
N LEU A 229 23.23 -2.85 -6.21
CA LEU A 229 23.34 -2.98 -7.68
C LEU A 229 24.33 -4.06 -8.12
N GLY A 230 25.30 -4.41 -7.25
CA GLY A 230 26.19 -5.55 -7.45
C GLY A 230 25.56 -6.92 -7.12
N ARG A 231 24.28 -6.95 -6.70
CA ARG A 231 23.53 -8.17 -6.34
C ARG A 231 22.57 -8.57 -7.46
N GLN A 232 21.67 -9.53 -7.17
CA GLN A 232 20.71 -10.07 -8.12
C GLN A 232 19.29 -10.05 -7.55
N ARG A 233 18.28 -10.21 -8.42
CA ARG A 233 16.86 -10.39 -8.06
C ARG A 233 16.35 -9.31 -7.11
N ALA A 234 15.80 -9.71 -5.96
CA ALA A 234 15.14 -8.81 -5.01
C ALA A 234 16.06 -7.71 -4.47
N GLU A 235 17.35 -8.01 -4.25
CA GLU A 235 18.31 -6.99 -3.78
C GLU A 235 18.62 -5.97 -4.87
N LEU A 236 18.79 -6.42 -6.12
CA LEU A 236 18.95 -5.54 -7.27
C LEU A 236 17.69 -4.66 -7.46
N ALA A 237 16.50 -5.26 -7.40
CA ALA A 237 15.24 -4.52 -7.51
C ALA A 237 15.10 -3.48 -6.41
N ALA A 238 15.36 -3.84 -5.15
CA ALA A 238 15.30 -2.92 -4.02
C ALA A 238 16.30 -1.76 -4.16
N ALA A 239 17.52 -2.05 -4.59
CA ALA A 239 18.55 -1.03 -4.82
C ALA A 239 18.21 -0.12 -6.00
N ALA A 240 17.67 -0.67 -7.10
CA ALA A 240 17.21 0.11 -8.24
C ALA A 240 16.02 1.01 -7.87
N ILE A 241 15.09 0.53 -7.05
CA ILE A 241 14.00 1.36 -6.53
C ILE A 241 14.54 2.49 -5.66
N ALA A 242 15.47 2.19 -4.75
CA ALA A 242 16.11 3.20 -3.91
C ALA A 242 16.96 4.20 -4.72
N ALA A 243 17.57 3.79 -5.83
CA ALA A 243 18.28 4.70 -6.71
C ALA A 243 17.35 5.81 -7.24
N MET A 244 16.11 5.47 -7.61
CA MET A 244 15.11 6.44 -8.08
C MET A 244 14.72 7.51 -7.03
N GLU A 245 15.03 7.27 -5.75
CA GLU A 245 14.77 8.22 -4.66
C GLU A 245 15.94 9.19 -4.43
N LEU A 246 17.11 8.93 -5.05
CA LEU A 246 18.26 9.82 -4.97
C LEU A 246 18.07 11.04 -5.89
N PRO A 247 18.38 12.26 -5.41
CA PRO A 247 18.10 13.48 -6.15
C PRO A 247 19.07 13.68 -7.33
N GLY A 248 18.49 14.03 -8.48
CA GLY A 248 19.21 14.57 -9.63
C GLY A 248 20.06 13.58 -10.42
N PRO A 249 20.69 14.05 -11.51
CA PRO A 249 21.62 13.25 -12.31
C PRO A 249 22.86 12.84 -11.50
N ASP A 250 23.24 11.56 -11.58
CA ASP A 250 24.46 11.02 -10.96
C ASP A 250 25.15 10.09 -11.96
N THR A 251 26.29 10.53 -12.51
CA THR A 251 27.03 9.82 -13.55
C THR A 251 27.66 8.52 -13.05
N GLU A 252 28.13 8.48 -11.80
CA GLU A 252 28.70 7.28 -11.22
C GLU A 252 27.60 6.25 -10.94
N LEU A 253 26.46 6.69 -10.43
CA LEU A 253 25.30 5.82 -10.24
C LEU A 253 24.78 5.28 -11.58
N GLY A 254 24.69 6.15 -12.60
CA GLY A 254 24.38 5.74 -13.98
C GLY A 254 25.31 4.65 -14.49
N ALA A 255 26.63 4.78 -14.31
CA ALA A 255 27.60 3.76 -14.70
C ALA A 255 27.44 2.43 -13.93
N ASN A 256 27.09 2.49 -12.63
CA ASN A 256 26.80 1.27 -11.86
C ASN A 256 25.50 0.59 -12.31
N LEU A 257 24.47 1.36 -12.66
CA LEU A 257 23.21 0.85 -13.20
C LEU A 257 23.40 0.21 -14.59
N ASP A 258 24.16 0.84 -15.50
CA ASP A 258 24.53 0.24 -16.79
C ASP A 258 25.26 -1.10 -16.59
N ARG A 259 26.23 -1.15 -15.66
CA ARG A 259 26.93 -2.41 -15.32
C ARG A 259 25.96 -3.48 -14.83
N ALA A 260 25.04 -3.14 -13.94
CA ALA A 260 24.04 -4.08 -13.42
C ALA A 260 23.11 -4.59 -14.54
N LEU A 261 22.67 -3.71 -15.45
CA LEU A 261 21.83 -4.06 -16.59
C LEU A 261 22.55 -4.98 -17.59
N ARG A 262 23.85 -4.80 -17.81
CA ARG A 262 24.67 -5.70 -18.64
C ARG A 262 24.91 -7.05 -17.99
N ALA A 263 25.09 -7.09 -16.67
CA ALA A 263 25.27 -8.34 -15.92
C ALA A 263 23.98 -9.17 -15.83
N SER A 264 22.81 -8.53 -15.87
CA SER A 264 21.50 -9.17 -15.93
C SER A 264 21.25 -9.76 -17.34
N THR A 265 21.65 -11.02 -17.57
CA THR A 265 21.48 -11.70 -18.86
C THR A 265 20.05 -12.22 -19.10
N ALA A 266 19.71 -12.50 -20.36
CA ALA A 266 18.35 -12.82 -20.79
C ALA A 266 17.91 -14.29 -20.66
N ALA A 267 18.81 -15.21 -20.32
CA ALA A 267 18.50 -16.65 -20.34
C ALA A 267 17.77 -17.07 -19.05
N GLY A 268 16.57 -17.65 -19.19
CA GLY A 268 15.82 -18.23 -18.06
C GLY A 268 15.21 -17.21 -17.09
N ARG A 269 14.70 -16.09 -17.61
CA ARG A 269 14.16 -14.99 -16.79
C ARG A 269 12.96 -15.41 -15.96
N THR A 270 13.09 -15.29 -14.64
CA THR A 270 11.96 -15.35 -13.71
C THR A 270 11.29 -13.98 -13.59
N LYS A 271 10.05 -13.92 -13.09
CA LYS A 271 9.35 -12.64 -12.82
C LYS A 271 10.22 -11.64 -12.04
N PRO A 272 10.88 -12.00 -10.92
CA PRO A 272 11.78 -11.10 -10.21
C PRO A 272 12.94 -10.54 -11.05
N ASP A 273 13.47 -11.32 -12.00
CA ASP A 273 14.58 -10.88 -12.85
C ASP A 273 14.11 -9.79 -13.83
N VAL A 274 12.91 -9.96 -14.39
CA VAL A 274 12.28 -8.98 -15.29
C VAL A 274 11.98 -7.68 -14.55
N GLU A 275 11.38 -7.77 -13.36
CA GLU A 275 11.06 -6.59 -12.54
C GLU A 275 12.32 -5.85 -12.08
N ALA A 276 13.34 -6.57 -11.62
CA ALA A 276 14.63 -5.97 -11.25
C ALA A 276 15.28 -5.23 -12.42
N ARG A 277 15.24 -5.80 -13.63
CA ARG A 277 15.77 -5.17 -14.84
C ARG A 277 14.97 -3.93 -15.24
N LEU A 278 13.63 -3.98 -15.18
CA LEU A 278 12.78 -2.83 -15.46
C LEU A 278 13.11 -1.67 -14.51
N HIS A 279 13.20 -1.94 -13.20
CA HIS A 279 13.54 -0.92 -12.20
C HIS A 279 14.94 -0.36 -12.41
N ALA A 280 15.94 -1.20 -12.68
CA ALA A 280 17.31 -0.73 -12.94
C ALA A 280 17.39 0.14 -14.20
N ALA A 281 16.64 -0.19 -15.25
CA ALA A 281 16.61 0.61 -16.47
C ALA A 281 15.87 1.95 -16.28
N HIS A 282 14.79 1.95 -15.49
CA HIS A 282 14.08 3.17 -15.13
C HIS A 282 14.96 4.11 -14.29
N ALA A 283 15.64 3.58 -13.27
CA ALA A 283 16.61 4.33 -12.47
C ALA A 283 17.77 4.87 -13.33
N HIS A 284 18.28 4.06 -14.27
CA HIS A 284 19.32 4.50 -15.20
C HIS A 284 18.88 5.72 -15.99
N TRP A 285 17.69 5.66 -16.60
CA TRP A 285 17.13 6.78 -17.35
C TRP A 285 16.92 8.02 -16.46
N GLN A 286 16.43 7.88 -15.24
CA GLN A 286 16.26 9.03 -14.33
C GLN A 286 17.57 9.76 -14.01
N HIS A 287 18.68 9.04 -13.87
CA HIS A 287 19.98 9.66 -13.56
C HIS A 287 20.78 10.12 -14.79
N THR A 288 20.48 9.59 -15.98
CA THR A 288 21.28 9.85 -17.20
C THR A 288 20.51 10.60 -18.29
N GLY A 289 19.19 10.53 -18.28
CA GLY A 289 18.33 10.94 -19.39
C GLY A 289 18.40 10.01 -20.61
N ASP A 290 19.21 8.95 -20.57
CA ASP A 290 19.45 8.06 -21.70
C ASP A 290 18.31 7.02 -21.83
N THR A 291 17.74 6.96 -23.04
CA THR A 291 16.62 6.07 -23.36
C THR A 291 17.05 4.73 -23.95
N ASP A 292 18.32 4.57 -24.32
CA ASP A 292 18.85 3.42 -25.05
C ASP A 292 18.72 2.11 -24.26
N LEU A 293 18.77 2.17 -22.93
CA LEU A 293 18.63 0.99 -22.05
C LEU A 293 17.19 0.77 -21.54
N VAL A 294 16.42 1.84 -21.34
CA VAL A 294 15.07 1.75 -20.76
C VAL A 294 14.04 1.31 -21.78
N LEU A 295 14.09 1.79 -23.03
CA LEU A 295 13.11 1.39 -24.05
C LEU A 295 13.17 -0.12 -24.35
N PRO A 296 14.35 -0.75 -24.55
CA PRO A 296 14.42 -2.20 -24.71
C PRO A 296 14.00 -2.97 -23.46
N ALA A 297 14.26 -2.44 -22.26
CA ALA A 297 13.83 -3.08 -21.02
C ALA A 297 12.30 -3.06 -20.86
N VAL A 298 11.64 -1.94 -21.18
CA VAL A 298 10.18 -1.83 -21.18
C VAL A 298 9.58 -2.77 -22.22
N ARG A 299 10.05 -2.73 -23.48
CA ARG A 299 9.57 -3.64 -24.53
C ARG A 299 9.72 -5.10 -24.13
N SER A 300 10.90 -5.48 -23.68
CA SER A 300 11.16 -6.86 -23.28
C SER A 300 10.33 -7.30 -22.07
N THR A 301 9.94 -6.38 -21.19
CA THR A 301 9.02 -6.67 -20.08
C THR A 301 7.60 -6.88 -20.56
N LEU A 302 7.14 -6.07 -21.52
CA LEU A 302 5.83 -6.21 -22.16
C LEU A 302 5.73 -7.54 -22.92
N ASP A 303 6.77 -7.89 -23.69
CA ASP A 303 6.85 -9.16 -24.42
C ASP A 303 6.79 -10.36 -23.46
N TRP A 304 7.60 -10.32 -22.39
CA TRP A 304 7.60 -11.37 -21.38
C TRP A 304 6.23 -11.52 -20.68
N ALA A 305 5.59 -10.40 -20.33
CA ALA A 305 4.27 -10.42 -19.69
C ALA A 305 3.17 -10.93 -20.62
N ALA A 306 3.29 -10.71 -21.93
CA ALA A 306 2.35 -11.26 -22.92
C ALA A 306 2.42 -12.79 -23.05
N GLU A 307 3.58 -13.39 -22.74
CA GLU A 307 3.82 -14.83 -22.85
C GLU A 307 3.45 -15.62 -21.58
N HIS A 308 3.17 -14.95 -20.46
CA HIS A 308 3.02 -15.59 -19.15
C HIS A 308 1.72 -15.20 -18.44
N ASP A 309 0.98 -16.20 -17.97
CA ASP A 309 -0.23 -15.99 -17.18
C ASP A 309 0.07 -15.32 -15.82
N HIS A 310 -0.90 -14.55 -15.32
CA HIS A 310 -0.86 -13.88 -14.01
C HIS A 310 0.27 -12.83 -13.85
N THR A 311 0.75 -12.24 -14.95
CA THR A 311 1.82 -11.23 -14.97
C THR A 311 1.34 -9.81 -15.25
N GLN A 312 0.02 -9.56 -15.17
CA GLN A 312 -0.59 -8.27 -15.51
C GLN A 312 0.05 -7.09 -14.75
N TRP A 313 0.43 -7.28 -13.48
CA TRP A 313 1.08 -6.24 -12.69
C TRP A 313 2.49 -5.87 -13.19
N THR A 314 3.19 -6.82 -13.80
CA THR A 314 4.49 -6.58 -14.43
C THR A 314 4.31 -5.76 -15.73
N ALA A 315 3.27 -6.04 -16.51
CA ALA A 315 2.88 -5.20 -17.65
C ALA A 315 2.43 -3.78 -17.22
N VAL A 316 1.68 -3.68 -16.10
CA VAL A 316 1.30 -2.39 -15.51
C VAL A 316 2.55 -1.56 -15.16
N ALA A 317 3.54 -2.16 -14.50
CA ALA A 317 4.79 -1.46 -14.17
C ALA A 317 5.54 -0.97 -15.42
N ALA A 318 5.57 -1.78 -16.49
CA ALA A 318 6.20 -1.39 -17.75
C ALA A 318 5.44 -0.24 -18.44
N ALA A 319 4.11 -0.25 -18.42
CA ALA A 319 3.29 0.85 -18.93
C ALA A 319 3.49 2.14 -18.10
N ASP A 320 3.61 2.04 -16.78
CA ASP A 320 3.90 3.18 -15.92
C ASP A 320 5.29 3.79 -16.24
N VAL A 321 6.31 2.97 -16.50
CA VAL A 321 7.62 3.47 -16.97
C VAL A 321 7.48 4.15 -18.35
N ALA A 322 6.77 3.55 -19.30
CA ALA A 322 6.54 4.16 -20.62
C ALA A 322 5.84 5.54 -20.52
N ALA A 323 4.90 5.70 -19.58
CA ALA A 323 4.23 6.96 -19.31
C ALA A 323 5.18 8.08 -18.84
N HIS A 324 6.25 7.72 -18.11
CA HIS A 324 7.29 8.66 -17.68
C HIS A 324 8.21 9.08 -18.84
N LEU A 325 8.50 8.17 -19.76
CA LEU A 325 9.30 8.45 -20.98
C LEU A 325 8.58 9.38 -21.97
N ALA A 326 7.24 9.45 -21.91
CA ALA A 326 6.42 10.32 -22.74
C ALA A 326 6.75 10.17 -24.25
N ALA A 327 7.08 11.26 -24.95
CA ALA A 327 7.30 11.23 -26.40
C ALA A 327 8.40 10.27 -26.86
N ASP A 328 9.38 9.95 -26.00
CA ASP A 328 10.47 9.04 -26.35
C ASP A 328 10.00 7.58 -26.46
N ALA A 329 8.84 7.24 -25.86
CA ALA A 329 8.22 5.92 -25.92
C ALA A 329 7.27 5.73 -27.10
N GLN A 330 7.31 6.57 -28.14
CA GLN A 330 6.43 6.46 -29.32
C GLN A 330 6.46 5.08 -29.99
N ASN A 331 7.62 4.42 -30.01
CA ASN A 331 7.75 3.09 -30.60
C ASN A 331 7.03 1.99 -29.80
N LEU A 332 6.62 2.25 -28.55
CA LEU A 332 5.89 1.31 -27.68
C LEU A 332 4.36 1.39 -27.86
N LEU A 333 3.85 2.35 -28.63
CA LEU A 333 2.40 2.54 -28.82
C LEU A 333 1.66 1.25 -29.22
N PRO A 334 2.14 0.44 -30.19
CA PRO A 334 1.44 -0.79 -30.56
C PRO A 334 1.37 -1.82 -29.43
N ASP A 335 2.40 -1.89 -28.58
CA ASP A 335 2.44 -2.81 -27.44
C ASP A 335 1.49 -2.37 -26.34
N LEU A 336 1.44 -1.06 -26.07
CA LEU A 336 0.53 -0.46 -25.09
C LEU A 336 -0.94 -0.54 -25.52
N GLU A 337 -1.23 -0.41 -26.82
CA GLU A 337 -2.60 -0.56 -27.35
C GLU A 337 -3.16 -1.97 -27.11
N ARG A 338 -2.33 -3.02 -27.20
CA ARG A 338 -2.76 -4.40 -26.90
C ARG A 338 -3.21 -4.56 -25.45
N LEU A 339 -2.59 -3.83 -24.52
CA LEU A 339 -2.93 -3.88 -23.10
C LEU A 339 -4.30 -3.28 -22.75
N LEU A 340 -4.92 -2.51 -23.65
CA LEU A 340 -6.25 -1.93 -23.43
C LEU A 340 -7.35 -3.00 -23.34
N SER A 341 -7.12 -4.17 -23.93
CA SER A 341 -8.08 -5.27 -23.96
C SER A 341 -8.27 -5.98 -22.61
N HIS A 342 -7.34 -5.82 -21.66
CA HIS A 342 -7.39 -6.52 -20.39
C HIS A 342 -7.69 -5.56 -19.23
N PRO A 343 -8.73 -5.80 -18.40
CA PRO A 343 -9.18 -4.89 -17.35
C PRO A 343 -8.08 -4.42 -16.36
N THR A 344 -7.18 -5.32 -15.95
CA THR A 344 -6.09 -4.98 -15.02
C THR A 344 -5.03 -4.04 -15.62
N THR A 345 -4.67 -4.20 -16.89
CA THR A 345 -3.59 -3.43 -17.55
C THR A 345 -4.10 -2.18 -18.24
N CYS A 346 -5.38 -2.18 -18.66
CA CYS A 346 -6.02 -1.10 -19.41
C CYS A 346 -5.79 0.29 -18.80
N PRO A 347 -5.96 0.53 -17.48
CA PRO A 347 -5.80 1.87 -16.92
C PRO A 347 -4.37 2.41 -17.02
N ALA A 348 -3.37 1.56 -16.78
CA ALA A 348 -1.96 1.94 -16.92
C ALA A 348 -1.60 2.21 -18.39
N ALA A 349 -2.08 1.37 -19.30
CA ALA A 349 -1.88 1.53 -20.73
C ALA A 349 -2.53 2.80 -21.26
N ALA A 350 -3.79 3.08 -20.90
CA ALA A 350 -4.50 4.29 -21.28
C ALA A 350 -3.76 5.55 -20.78
N HIS A 351 -3.28 5.54 -19.53
CA HIS A 351 -2.46 6.63 -18.99
C HIS A 351 -1.17 6.83 -19.80
N ALA A 352 -0.44 5.75 -20.11
CA ALA A 352 0.77 5.81 -20.92
C ALA A 352 0.50 6.36 -22.33
N LEU A 353 -0.55 5.87 -22.99
CA LEU A 353 -0.96 6.33 -24.33
C LEU A 353 -1.26 7.83 -24.36
N LEU A 354 -1.98 8.34 -23.36
CA LEU A 354 -2.28 9.76 -23.22
C LEU A 354 -1.02 10.62 -23.00
N ARG A 355 -0.02 10.09 -22.28
CA ARG A 355 1.24 10.77 -22.00
C ARG A 355 2.18 10.78 -23.21
N ILE A 356 2.24 9.69 -23.96
CA ILE A 356 3.14 9.51 -25.11
C ILE A 356 2.66 10.31 -26.31
N ASN A 357 1.34 10.28 -26.60
CA ASN A 357 0.77 10.94 -27.77
C ASN A 357 -0.61 11.57 -27.48
N PRO A 358 -0.65 12.68 -26.72
CA PRO A 358 -1.92 13.30 -26.33
C PRO A 358 -2.77 13.77 -27.52
N GLN A 359 -2.14 14.11 -28.65
CA GLN A 359 -2.83 14.57 -29.85
C GLN A 359 -3.59 13.44 -30.55
N ARG A 360 -2.98 12.25 -30.67
CA ARG A 360 -3.64 11.05 -31.24
C ARG A 360 -4.86 10.62 -30.44
N TRP A 361 -4.82 10.82 -29.13
CA TRP A 361 -5.88 10.43 -28.19
C TRP A 361 -6.84 11.59 -27.84
N GLY A 362 -6.96 12.58 -28.74
CA GLY A 362 -8.04 13.56 -28.74
C GLY A 362 -9.30 13.07 -29.49
N GLY A 363 -10.40 13.81 -29.39
CA GLY A 363 -11.62 13.54 -30.18
C GLY A 363 -12.22 12.16 -29.97
N GLU A 364 -12.48 11.42 -31.06
CA GLU A 364 -13.11 10.09 -31.03
C GLU A 364 -12.27 9.04 -30.30
N SER A 365 -10.95 9.04 -30.50
CA SER A 365 -10.02 8.15 -29.79
C SER A 365 -10.10 8.32 -28.27
N ARG A 366 -10.49 9.51 -27.78
CA ARG A 366 -10.72 9.76 -26.35
C ARG A 366 -11.99 9.04 -25.86
N HIS A 367 -13.04 9.00 -26.68
CA HIS A 367 -14.27 8.27 -26.34
C HIS A 367 -14.02 6.77 -26.29
N GLU A 368 -13.18 6.25 -27.19
CA GLU A 368 -12.74 4.85 -27.14
C GLU A 368 -11.99 4.52 -25.86
N LEU A 369 -11.01 5.36 -25.46
CA LEU A 369 -10.32 5.18 -24.17
C LEU A 369 -11.29 5.23 -22.99
N ALA A 370 -12.25 6.16 -23.00
CA ALA A 370 -13.26 6.22 -21.95
C ALA A 370 -14.13 4.95 -21.90
N ALA A 371 -14.43 4.34 -23.06
CA ALA A 371 -15.15 3.08 -23.14
C ALA A 371 -14.33 1.92 -22.56
N TYR A 372 -13.05 1.79 -22.92
CA TYR A 372 -12.14 0.78 -22.37
C TYR A 372 -12.00 0.91 -20.85
N LEU A 373 -11.80 2.14 -20.33
CA LEU A 373 -11.67 2.38 -18.90
C LEU A 373 -12.97 2.06 -18.16
N THR A 374 -14.12 2.38 -18.73
CA THR A 374 -15.43 2.02 -18.16
C THR A 374 -15.60 0.50 -18.13
N GLU A 375 -15.23 -0.19 -19.20
CA GLU A 375 -15.24 -1.65 -19.24
C GLU A 375 -14.27 -2.26 -18.22
N ALA A 376 -13.09 -1.68 -18.01
CA ALA A 376 -12.15 -2.11 -16.99
C ALA A 376 -12.72 -1.96 -15.57
N ILE A 377 -13.54 -0.92 -15.32
CA ILE A 377 -14.29 -0.77 -14.06
C ILE A 377 -15.36 -1.87 -13.96
N GLU A 378 -16.13 -2.10 -15.01
CA GLU A 378 -17.22 -3.08 -15.04
C GLU A 378 -16.72 -4.53 -14.93
N ASN A 379 -15.64 -4.89 -15.59
CA ASN A 379 -15.20 -6.28 -15.71
C ASN A 379 -13.92 -6.56 -14.89
N GLY A 380 -13.39 -5.55 -14.20
CA GLY A 380 -12.21 -5.67 -13.36
C GLY A 380 -12.42 -6.58 -12.14
N THR A 381 -11.41 -7.39 -11.86
CA THR A 381 -11.32 -8.24 -10.65
C THR A 381 -10.39 -7.65 -9.58
N SER A 382 -9.81 -6.47 -9.85
CA SER A 382 -8.81 -5.81 -9.01
C SER A 382 -9.20 -4.38 -8.71
N PHE A 383 -9.52 -4.10 -7.45
CA PHE A 383 -9.90 -2.75 -7.01
C PHE A 383 -8.84 -1.68 -7.28
N PRO A 384 -7.52 -1.92 -7.08
CA PRO A 384 -6.50 -0.94 -7.46
C PRO A 384 -6.53 -0.55 -8.94
N ALA A 385 -6.77 -1.52 -9.85
CA ALA A 385 -6.91 -1.22 -11.28
C ALA A 385 -8.19 -0.43 -11.57
N GLN A 386 -9.31 -0.79 -10.95
CA GLN A 386 -10.58 -0.08 -11.11
C GLN A 386 -10.49 1.37 -10.60
N HIS A 387 -9.86 1.60 -9.45
CA HIS A 387 -9.61 2.94 -8.93
C HIS A 387 -8.74 3.75 -9.89
N ARG A 388 -7.64 3.17 -10.38
CA ARG A 388 -6.79 3.81 -11.40
C ARG A 388 -7.60 4.15 -12.66
N ALA A 389 -8.54 3.31 -13.07
CA ALA A 389 -9.40 3.58 -14.22
C ALA A 389 -10.27 4.83 -14.00
N VAL A 390 -10.84 4.99 -12.81
CA VAL A 390 -11.58 6.19 -12.41
C VAL A 390 -10.68 7.42 -12.41
N ASP A 391 -9.46 7.30 -11.89
CA ASP A 391 -8.49 8.41 -11.88
C ASP A 391 -8.12 8.82 -13.32
N VAL A 392 -7.85 7.87 -14.22
CA VAL A 392 -7.53 8.18 -15.63
C VAL A 392 -8.74 8.79 -16.34
N LEU A 393 -9.96 8.30 -16.08
CA LEU A 393 -11.19 8.92 -16.60
C LEU A 393 -11.33 10.38 -16.14
N ALA A 394 -10.96 10.70 -14.90
CA ALA A 394 -10.97 12.07 -14.40
C ALA A 394 -10.00 12.98 -15.17
N HIS A 395 -8.84 12.45 -15.59
CA HIS A 395 -7.85 13.20 -16.35
C HIS A 395 -8.26 13.48 -17.81
N LEU A 396 -9.19 12.71 -18.38
CA LEU A 396 -9.68 12.93 -19.75
C LEU A 396 -10.43 14.29 -19.94
N SER A 397 -10.72 15.02 -18.85
CA SER A 397 -11.08 16.45 -18.79
C SER A 397 -11.87 16.98 -20.00
N THR A 398 -13.09 16.49 -20.16
CA THR A 398 -14.16 16.96 -21.06
C THR A 398 -15.42 16.18 -20.68
N PRO A 399 -16.65 16.67 -20.94
CA PRO A 399 -17.85 15.92 -20.55
C PRO A 399 -17.78 14.52 -21.17
N LEU A 400 -17.80 13.49 -20.33
CA LEU A 400 -17.80 12.10 -20.77
C LEU A 400 -19.00 11.87 -21.70
N PRO A 401 -18.92 11.01 -22.72
CA PRO A 401 -20.06 10.72 -23.57
C PRO A 401 -21.27 10.26 -22.75
N PRO A 402 -22.51 10.65 -23.11
CA PRO A 402 -23.72 10.25 -22.38
C PRO A 402 -23.84 8.74 -22.12
N PRO A 403 -23.48 7.83 -23.06
CA PRO A 403 -23.48 6.40 -22.79
C PRO A 403 -22.52 5.98 -21.66
N ILE A 404 -21.36 6.64 -21.56
CA ILE A 404 -20.37 6.39 -20.50
C ILE A 404 -20.89 6.93 -19.16
N GLN A 405 -21.46 8.13 -19.15
CA GLN A 405 -22.07 8.69 -17.93
C GLN A 405 -23.17 7.77 -17.39
N ALA A 406 -24.07 7.28 -18.25
CA ALA A 406 -25.15 6.37 -17.85
C ALA A 406 -24.62 5.06 -17.24
N ARG A 407 -23.55 4.49 -17.82
CA ARG A 407 -22.88 3.29 -17.28
C ARG A 407 -22.25 3.55 -15.92
N LEU A 408 -21.54 4.67 -15.77
CA LEU A 408 -20.93 5.08 -14.50
C LEU A 408 -21.99 5.34 -13.42
N HIS A 409 -23.12 5.96 -13.77
CA HIS A 409 -24.27 6.10 -12.85
C HIS A 409 -24.79 4.74 -12.40
N ALA A 410 -25.02 3.81 -13.33
CA ALA A 410 -25.46 2.46 -13.00
C ALA A 410 -24.47 1.73 -12.08
N LEU A 411 -23.15 1.91 -12.29
CA LEU A 411 -22.11 1.35 -11.42
C LEU A 411 -22.08 1.97 -10.03
N ALA A 412 -22.27 3.29 -9.93
CA ALA A 412 -22.33 3.99 -8.65
C ALA A 412 -23.54 3.52 -7.79
N GLU A 413 -24.62 3.10 -8.44
CA GLU A 413 -25.85 2.63 -7.80
C GLU A 413 -25.88 1.11 -7.55
N ARG A 414 -25.12 0.32 -8.33
CA ARG A 414 -25.09 -1.15 -8.22
C ARG A 414 -24.34 -1.58 -6.96
N GLU A 415 -24.94 -2.49 -6.20
CA GLU A 415 -24.24 -3.24 -5.14
C GLU A 415 -23.62 -4.50 -5.74
N ARG A 416 -22.28 -4.59 -5.76
CA ARG A 416 -21.55 -5.82 -6.12
C ARG A 416 -21.06 -6.52 -4.85
N ARG A 417 -21.99 -6.99 -4.02
CA ARG A 417 -21.62 -7.49 -2.69
C ARG A 417 -20.82 -8.81 -2.67
N ILE A 418 -20.72 -9.55 -3.77
CA ILE A 418 -19.96 -10.82 -3.79
C ILE A 418 -19.41 -11.06 -5.19
N LEU A 419 -18.11 -11.37 -5.30
CA LEU A 419 -17.43 -12.25 -6.29
C LEU A 419 -15.96 -11.82 -6.53
N SER A 420 -15.10 -11.86 -5.52
CA SER A 420 -13.68 -12.15 -5.75
C SER A 420 -13.01 -12.70 -4.49
N ALA A 421 -12.06 -13.61 -4.68
CA ALA A 421 -11.36 -14.39 -3.65
C ALA A 421 -10.37 -13.55 -2.82
N GLY A 422 -10.87 -12.52 -2.14
CA GLY A 422 -10.14 -11.71 -1.16
C GLY A 422 -10.83 -11.76 0.19
N LEU A 423 -10.08 -11.46 1.27
CA LEU A 423 -10.59 -11.36 2.64
C LEU A 423 -11.88 -10.49 2.65
N GLU A 424 -13.01 -11.12 2.97
CA GLU A 424 -14.36 -10.65 2.66
C GLU A 424 -14.70 -9.23 3.13
N THR A 425 -14.05 -8.75 4.21
CA THR A 425 -14.20 -7.39 4.74
C THR A 425 -13.55 -6.31 3.86
N ALA A 426 -12.37 -6.58 3.29
CA ALA A 426 -11.66 -5.62 2.45
C ALA A 426 -12.39 -5.39 1.13
N SER A 427 -12.96 -6.45 0.55
CA SER A 427 -13.69 -6.40 -0.72
C SER A 427 -14.95 -5.52 -0.64
N VAL A 428 -15.73 -5.61 0.44
CA VAL A 428 -16.93 -4.76 0.63
C VAL A 428 -16.55 -3.29 0.73
N ARG A 429 -15.52 -2.96 1.52
CA ARG A 429 -15.06 -1.57 1.69
C ARG A 429 -14.48 -1.02 0.40
N SER A 430 -13.69 -1.79 -0.33
CA SER A 430 -13.14 -1.39 -1.62
C SER A 430 -14.24 -1.12 -2.66
N ASP A 431 -15.34 -1.87 -2.65
CA ASP A 431 -16.52 -1.59 -3.49
C ASP A 431 -17.16 -0.24 -3.12
N ASP A 432 -17.42 0.01 -1.84
CA ASP A 432 -17.96 1.30 -1.38
C ASP A 432 -17.06 2.50 -1.71
N ASN A 433 -15.73 2.31 -1.63
CA ASN A 433 -14.75 3.32 -2.02
C ASN A 433 -14.78 3.59 -3.52
N LEU A 434 -14.84 2.53 -4.33
CA LEU A 434 -14.93 2.64 -5.79
C LEU A 434 -16.22 3.37 -6.19
N ARG A 435 -17.37 3.01 -5.60
CA ARG A 435 -18.64 3.71 -5.86
C ARG A 435 -18.57 5.18 -5.48
N ARG A 436 -17.98 5.52 -4.33
CA ARG A 436 -17.75 6.92 -3.93
C ARG A 436 -16.83 7.66 -4.91
N ALA A 437 -15.77 7.01 -5.39
CA ALA A 437 -14.87 7.60 -6.38
C ALA A 437 -15.60 7.87 -7.71
N ILE A 438 -16.42 6.92 -8.19
CA ILE A 438 -17.26 7.09 -9.39
C ILE A 438 -18.27 8.22 -9.20
N GLN A 439 -18.94 8.30 -8.04
CA GLN A 439 -19.89 9.38 -7.74
C GLN A 439 -19.21 10.75 -7.76
N ARG A 440 -17.99 10.87 -7.20
CA ARG A 440 -17.21 12.12 -7.27
C ARG A 440 -16.85 12.49 -8.70
N LEU A 441 -16.43 11.52 -9.51
CA LEU A 441 -16.13 11.73 -10.93
C LEU A 441 -17.35 12.28 -11.69
N ILE A 442 -18.53 11.68 -11.47
CA ILE A 442 -19.78 12.11 -12.11
C ILE A 442 -20.23 13.49 -11.61
N SER A 443 -20.03 13.78 -10.32
CA SER A 443 -20.48 15.03 -9.68
C SER A 443 -19.49 16.18 -9.85
N ALA A 444 -18.29 15.94 -10.39
CA ALA A 444 -17.26 16.95 -10.53
C ALA A 444 -17.74 18.10 -11.45
N PRO A 445 -17.68 19.37 -10.99
CA PRO A 445 -18.07 20.50 -11.81
C PRO A 445 -17.14 20.61 -13.01
N HIS A 446 -17.74 20.79 -14.19
CA HIS A 446 -17.02 21.03 -15.44
C HIS A 446 -16.13 22.25 -15.27
N THR A 447 -14.81 22.09 -15.13
CA THR A 447 -13.87 23.19 -15.23
C THR A 447 -13.94 23.71 -16.67
N ARG A 448 -14.75 24.75 -16.87
CA ARG A 448 -14.69 25.58 -18.08
C ARG A 448 -13.27 26.17 -18.10
N GLY A 449 -12.47 25.75 -19.07
CA GLY A 449 -11.20 26.41 -19.36
C GLY A 449 -11.47 27.89 -19.60
N ASN A 450 -10.84 28.75 -18.81
CA ASN A 450 -10.71 30.15 -19.13
C ASN A 450 -9.84 30.25 -20.40
N SER A 451 -10.49 30.64 -21.49
CA SER A 451 -9.81 31.21 -22.64
C SER A 451 -9.52 32.68 -22.34
N GLU A 452 -8.26 33.01 -22.09
CA GLU A 452 -7.63 34.27 -22.52
C GLU A 452 -6.19 33.99 -22.95
#